data_AF-A0A348SCI8-F1
#
_entry.id   AF-A0A348SCI8-F1
#
_cell.length_a   1.000
_cell.length_b   1.000
_cell.length_c   1.000
_cell.angle_alpha   90.00
_cell.angle_beta   90.00
_cell.angle_gamma   90.00
#
_symmetry.space_group_name_H-M   'P 1'
#
loop_
_entity.id
_entity.type
_entity.pdbx_description
1 polymer ?
#
loop_
_entity_poly.entity_id
_entity_poly.type
_entity_poly.pdbx_seq_one_letter_code
_entity_poly.pdbx_strand_id
1 'polypeptide(L)'
;MNGRVLSVLPPYEVVANVSEGRDASILAAFTSVVAGSPGVHLLDVHHDADHDRSVYTYVGEADALILATRALARLAVATINLASPAKSGAGRGVHPRIGAIDVVPIVPLGPAGDERGAIAAARTLGRALAADLDISVHFYGAVARSEARRALPEIRRGGFEDLVARQQNPAHEPDEGPAVPHITAGAVAVGVRPLMAAWNIELTGAP
;
A
#
# COMPACT_ATOMS: atom_id res chain seq x y z
N MET A 1 -26.03 -6.11 -12.26
CA MET A 1 -25.09 -6.01 -11.14
C MET A 1 -25.91 -5.84 -9.87
N ASN A 2 -26.08 -6.92 -9.09
CA ASN A 2 -26.77 -6.83 -7.80
C ASN A 2 -25.80 -6.24 -6.77
N GLY A 3 -25.77 -4.90 -6.71
CA GLY A 3 -25.08 -4.18 -5.65
C GLY A 3 -25.75 -4.50 -4.32
N ARG A 4 -25.17 -5.43 -3.57
CA ARG A 4 -25.57 -5.71 -2.20
C ARG A 4 -25.14 -4.49 -1.38
N VAL A 5 -26.06 -3.55 -1.18
CA VAL A 5 -25.83 -2.40 -0.29
C VAL A 5 -25.56 -2.99 1.10
N LEU A 6 -24.35 -2.77 1.61
CA LEU A 6 -24.01 -3.15 2.98
C LEU A 6 -24.95 -2.37 3.91
N SER A 7 -25.73 -3.07 4.72
CA SER A 7 -26.71 -2.46 5.64
C SER A 7 -26.05 -1.60 6.72
N VAL A 8 -24.75 -1.84 6.97
CA VAL A 8 -23.85 -1.02 7.79
C VAL A 8 -22.49 -1.03 7.10
N LEU A 9 -21.90 0.15 6.85
CA LEU A 9 -20.55 0.26 6.34
C LEU A 9 -19.57 -0.24 7.41
N PRO A 10 -18.63 -1.15 7.08
CA PRO A 10 -17.57 -1.54 8.00
C PRO A 10 -16.76 -0.33 8.48
N PRO A 11 -16.14 -0.40 9.67
CA PRO A 11 -15.52 0.76 10.30
C PRO A 11 -14.24 1.23 9.59
N TYR A 12 -13.62 0.41 8.75
CA TYR A 12 -12.36 0.77 8.10
C TYR A 12 -12.31 0.36 6.63
N GLU A 13 -11.58 1.14 5.85
CA GLU A 13 -11.17 0.87 4.47
C GLU A 13 -9.65 0.72 4.39
N VAL A 14 -9.19 -0.18 3.53
CA VAL A 14 -7.81 -0.22 3.05
C VAL A 14 -7.80 0.10 1.57
N VAL A 15 -6.87 0.96 1.15
CA VAL A 15 -6.62 1.33 -0.25
C VAL A 15 -5.19 0.94 -0.62
N ALA A 16 -4.94 -0.37 -0.76
CA ALA A 16 -3.61 -0.92 -0.94
C ALA A 16 -3.07 -0.64 -2.35
N ASN A 17 -1.85 -0.13 -2.43
CA ASN A 17 -1.15 0.20 -3.66
C ASN A 17 -0.07 -0.84 -3.94
N VAL A 18 -0.09 -1.45 -5.13
CA VAL A 18 0.84 -2.51 -5.53
C VAL A 18 1.53 -2.09 -6.82
N SER A 19 2.84 -2.33 -6.92
CA SER A 19 3.70 -1.95 -8.06
C SER A 19 3.63 -2.97 -9.21
N GLU A 20 2.39 -3.28 -9.59
CA GLU A 20 2.03 -4.12 -10.73
C GLU A 20 0.78 -3.56 -11.39
N GLY A 21 0.84 -3.27 -12.69
CA GLY A 21 -0.30 -2.80 -13.48
C GLY A 21 -0.42 -3.47 -14.85
N ARG A 22 0.39 -4.49 -15.16
CA ARG A 22 0.58 -5.03 -16.53
C ARG A 22 0.34 -6.53 -16.63
N ASP A 23 0.86 -7.33 -15.69
CA ASP A 23 0.70 -8.78 -15.72
C ASP A 23 -0.68 -9.21 -15.22
N ALA A 24 -1.56 -9.55 -16.17
CA ALA A 24 -2.94 -9.94 -15.90
C ALA A 24 -3.06 -11.15 -14.95
N SER A 25 -2.09 -12.08 -14.96
CA SER A 25 -2.14 -13.27 -14.10
C SER A 25 -1.85 -12.91 -12.64
N ILE A 26 -0.88 -12.03 -12.41
CA ILE A 26 -0.53 -11.51 -11.09
C ILE A 26 -1.69 -10.65 -10.55
N LEU A 27 -2.24 -9.77 -11.37
CA LEU A 27 -3.38 -8.92 -11.01
C LEU A 27 -4.63 -9.72 -10.64
N ALA A 28 -4.92 -10.80 -11.39
CA ALA A 28 -6.03 -11.71 -11.07
C ALA A 28 -5.80 -12.42 -9.73
N ALA A 29 -4.56 -12.85 -9.44
CA ALA A 29 -4.22 -13.50 -8.18
C ALA A 29 -4.35 -12.54 -6.99
N PHE A 30 -3.93 -11.27 -7.13
CA PHE A 30 -4.15 -10.23 -6.11
C PHE A 30 -5.63 -9.96 -5.86
N THR A 31 -6.42 -9.85 -6.92
CA THR A 31 -7.88 -9.68 -6.81
C THR A 31 -8.50 -10.85 -6.06
N SER A 32 -8.14 -12.08 -6.43
CA SER A 32 -8.68 -13.29 -5.82
C SER A 32 -8.32 -13.41 -4.35
N VAL A 33 -7.09 -13.06 -3.94
CA VAL A 33 -6.68 -13.19 -2.53
C VAL A 33 -7.42 -12.19 -1.64
N VAL A 34 -7.64 -10.96 -2.11
CA VAL A 34 -8.39 -9.95 -1.35
C VAL A 34 -9.88 -10.31 -1.32
N ALA A 35 -10.49 -10.61 -2.47
CA ALA A 35 -11.91 -10.95 -2.55
C ALA A 35 -12.28 -12.24 -1.80
N GLY A 36 -11.34 -13.20 -1.71
CA GLY A 36 -11.53 -14.45 -0.98
C GLY A 36 -11.25 -14.37 0.52
N SER A 37 -10.82 -13.21 1.04
CA SER A 37 -10.46 -13.06 2.45
C SER A 37 -11.70 -12.97 3.35
N PRO A 38 -11.82 -13.80 4.41
CA PRO A 38 -12.95 -13.76 5.32
C PRO A 38 -13.13 -12.39 6.01
N GLY A 39 -14.36 -11.90 6.06
CA GLY A 39 -14.70 -10.64 6.72
C GLY A 39 -14.28 -9.37 5.95
N VAL A 40 -13.84 -9.52 4.70
CA VAL A 40 -13.47 -8.40 3.82
C VAL A 40 -14.43 -8.31 2.64
N HIS A 41 -14.77 -7.08 2.26
CA HIS A 41 -15.49 -6.78 1.04
C HIS A 41 -14.60 -5.98 0.10
N LEU A 42 -14.21 -6.57 -1.03
CA LEU A 42 -13.53 -5.86 -2.11
C LEU A 42 -14.53 -4.96 -2.82
N LEU A 43 -14.27 -3.65 -2.81
CA LEU A 43 -15.14 -2.63 -3.39
C LEU A 43 -14.72 -2.24 -4.81
N ASP A 44 -13.41 -2.08 -5.02
CA ASP A 44 -12.87 -1.63 -6.30
C ASP A 44 -11.45 -2.18 -6.52
N VAL A 45 -11.13 -2.39 -7.79
CA VAL A 45 -9.78 -2.68 -8.25
C VAL A 45 -9.49 -1.80 -9.46
N HIS A 46 -8.47 -0.98 -9.34
CA HIS A 46 -7.99 -0.14 -10.43
C HIS A 46 -6.60 -0.60 -10.86
N HIS A 47 -6.39 -0.75 -12.17
CA HIS A 47 -5.11 -1.12 -12.76
C HIS A 47 -4.71 -0.05 -13.78
N ASP A 48 -3.43 0.32 -13.77
CA ASP A 48 -2.87 1.30 -14.68
C ASP A 48 -1.51 0.78 -15.19
N ALA A 49 -1.48 0.43 -16.49
CA ALA A 49 -0.32 -0.16 -17.13
C ALA A 49 0.82 0.84 -17.35
N ASP A 50 0.49 2.12 -17.59
CA ASP A 50 1.47 3.18 -17.81
C ASP A 50 2.18 3.53 -16.49
N HIS A 51 1.41 3.61 -15.43
CA HIS A 51 1.91 3.82 -14.07
C HIS A 51 2.53 2.55 -13.45
N ASP A 52 2.34 1.39 -14.07
CA ASP A 52 2.67 0.04 -13.55
C ASP A 52 2.23 -0.13 -12.10
N ARG A 53 0.98 0.23 -11.84
CA ARG A 53 0.40 0.29 -10.50
C ARG A 53 -1.02 -0.25 -10.52
N SER A 54 -1.37 -0.91 -9.43
CA SER A 54 -2.75 -1.25 -9.10
C SER A 54 -3.14 -0.79 -7.70
N VAL A 55 -4.43 -0.53 -7.53
CA VAL A 55 -5.03 -0.08 -6.29
C VAL A 55 -6.19 -1.01 -5.96
N TYR A 56 -6.15 -1.59 -4.76
CA TYR A 56 -7.19 -2.47 -4.24
C TYR A 56 -7.88 -1.76 -3.08
N THR A 57 -9.19 -1.53 -3.23
CA THR A 57 -10.01 -0.84 -2.23
C THR A 57 -10.94 -1.84 -1.59
N TYR A 58 -10.79 -2.08 -0.29
CA TYR A 58 -11.58 -3.08 0.43
C TYR A 58 -11.88 -2.65 1.86
N VAL A 59 -13.02 -3.10 2.38
CA VAL A 59 -13.54 -2.69 3.68
C VAL A 59 -13.81 -3.88 4.59
N GLY A 60 -13.72 -3.67 5.90
CA GLY A 60 -13.92 -4.72 6.91
C GLY A 60 -13.59 -4.25 8.32
N GLU A 61 -13.64 -5.20 9.25
CA GLU A 61 -13.10 -5.02 10.61
C GLU A 61 -11.57 -5.03 10.58
N ALA A 62 -10.94 -4.38 11.56
CA ALA A 62 -9.49 -4.22 11.62
C ALA A 62 -8.72 -5.55 11.45
N ASP A 63 -9.11 -6.60 12.18
CA ASP A 63 -8.44 -7.90 12.13
C ASP A 63 -8.57 -8.57 10.75
N ALA A 64 -9.75 -8.50 10.14
CA ALA A 64 -10.00 -9.06 8.81
C ALA A 64 -9.15 -8.34 7.74
N LEU A 65 -9.10 -7.00 7.81
CA LEU A 65 -8.29 -6.17 6.92
C LEU A 65 -6.79 -6.46 7.07
N ILE A 66 -6.31 -6.64 8.30
CA ILE A 66 -4.90 -6.98 8.56
C ILE A 66 -4.56 -8.32 7.90
N LEU A 67 -5.40 -9.35 8.07
CA LEU A 67 -5.17 -10.67 7.49
C LEU A 67 -5.18 -10.64 5.95
N ALA A 68 -6.17 -9.97 5.35
CA ALA A 68 -6.25 -9.83 3.90
C ALA A 68 -5.04 -9.09 3.31
N THR A 69 -4.63 -7.99 3.97
CA THR A 69 -3.48 -7.19 3.53
C THR A 69 -2.18 -8.00 3.65
N ARG A 70 -1.99 -8.78 4.72
CA ARG A 70 -0.82 -9.67 4.85
C ARG A 70 -0.77 -10.70 3.72
N ALA A 71 -1.92 -11.26 3.33
CA ALA A 71 -2.00 -12.21 2.22
C ALA A 71 -1.64 -11.55 0.88
N LEU A 72 -2.17 -10.35 0.62
CA LEU A 72 -1.81 -9.55 -0.56
C LEU A 72 -0.32 -9.21 -0.58
N ALA A 73 0.23 -8.73 0.54
CA ALA A 73 1.64 -8.38 0.67
C ALA A 73 2.57 -9.57 0.42
N ARG A 74 2.25 -10.75 0.97
CA ARG A 74 2.99 -12.00 0.70
C ARG A 74 3.06 -12.30 -0.79
N LEU A 75 1.92 -12.22 -1.49
CA LEU A 75 1.87 -12.48 -2.92
C LEU A 75 2.66 -11.42 -3.70
N ALA A 76 2.55 -10.14 -3.32
CA ALA A 76 3.28 -9.04 -3.96
C ALA A 76 4.80 -9.22 -3.83
N VAL A 77 5.30 -9.50 -2.63
CA VAL A 77 6.72 -9.75 -2.38
C VAL A 77 7.22 -10.98 -3.15
N ALA A 78 6.40 -12.03 -3.27
CA ALA A 78 6.78 -13.26 -3.97
C ALA A 78 6.79 -13.14 -5.50
N THR A 79 6.02 -12.23 -6.08
CA THR A 79 5.79 -12.17 -7.54
C THR A 79 6.39 -10.94 -8.20
N ILE A 80 6.65 -9.86 -7.46
CA ILE A 80 7.18 -8.61 -8.01
C ILE A 80 8.66 -8.48 -7.67
N ASN A 81 9.48 -8.33 -8.70
CA ASN A 81 10.88 -7.97 -8.56
C ASN A 81 11.14 -6.57 -9.13
N LEU A 82 11.20 -5.57 -8.25
CA LEU A 82 11.44 -4.17 -8.61
C LEU A 82 12.83 -3.94 -9.23
N ALA A 83 13.83 -4.76 -8.88
CA ALA A 83 15.17 -4.67 -9.44
C ALA A 83 15.28 -5.30 -10.85
N SER A 84 14.23 -5.97 -11.35
CA SER A 84 14.24 -6.56 -12.67
C SER A 84 14.18 -5.50 -13.79
N PRO A 85 14.70 -5.80 -15.00
CA PRO A 85 14.57 -4.89 -16.15
C PRO A 85 13.13 -4.55 -16.53
N ALA A 86 12.17 -5.41 -16.17
CA ALA A 86 10.75 -5.17 -16.41
C ALA A 86 10.14 -4.11 -15.47
N LYS A 87 10.78 -3.82 -14.32
CA LYS A 87 10.29 -2.91 -13.28
C LYS A 87 11.22 -1.72 -12.99
N SER A 88 12.41 -1.72 -13.58
CA SER A 88 13.46 -0.71 -13.42
C SER A 88 13.94 -0.16 -14.76
N GLY A 89 14.64 0.98 -14.73
CA GLY A 89 15.16 1.63 -15.93
C GLY A 89 14.05 1.95 -16.94
N ALA A 90 14.22 1.55 -18.21
CA ALA A 90 13.22 1.78 -19.26
C ALA A 90 11.91 0.98 -19.07
N GLY A 91 11.94 -0.12 -18.30
CA GLY A 91 10.73 -0.89 -17.99
C GLY A 91 9.89 -0.30 -16.85
N ARG A 92 10.42 0.68 -16.11
CA ARG A 92 9.75 1.27 -14.94
C ARG A 92 8.44 1.97 -15.32
N GLY A 93 7.39 1.78 -14.50
CA GLY A 93 6.18 2.60 -14.56
C GLY A 93 6.38 4.03 -14.06
N VAL A 94 5.60 4.97 -14.59
CA VAL A 94 5.82 6.42 -14.33
C VAL A 94 5.47 6.84 -12.90
N HIS A 95 4.70 6.05 -12.16
CA HIS A 95 4.33 6.38 -10.79
C HIS A 95 5.51 6.18 -9.83
N PRO A 96 5.76 7.10 -8.89
CA PRO A 96 6.70 6.85 -7.81
C PRO A 96 6.34 5.57 -7.05
N ARG A 97 7.34 4.87 -6.50
CA ARG A 97 7.14 3.69 -5.65
C ARG A 97 8.41 3.40 -4.87
N ILE A 98 8.27 2.90 -3.65
CA ILE A 98 9.34 2.38 -2.82
C ILE A 98 9.23 0.87 -2.60
N GLY A 99 8.11 0.23 -2.92
CA GLY A 99 7.98 -1.23 -2.74
C GLY A 99 6.98 -1.94 -3.62
N ALA A 100 7.08 -3.28 -3.62
CA ALA A 100 6.19 -4.18 -4.35
C ALA A 100 4.75 -4.01 -3.90
N ILE A 101 4.53 -3.96 -2.58
CA ILE A 101 3.38 -3.32 -1.95
C ILE A 101 3.84 -1.95 -1.45
N ASP A 102 3.42 -0.88 -2.12
CA ASP A 102 3.99 0.45 -1.95
C ASP A 102 3.37 1.21 -0.77
N VAL A 103 2.04 1.29 -0.74
CA VAL A 103 1.30 2.10 0.24
C VAL A 103 0.06 1.37 0.72
N VAL A 104 -0.11 1.29 2.04
CA VAL A 104 -1.29 0.70 2.68
C VAL A 104 -1.86 1.66 3.74
N PRO A 105 -2.76 2.58 3.35
CA PRO A 105 -3.52 3.35 4.30
C PRO A 105 -4.66 2.51 4.90
N ILE A 106 -4.89 2.69 6.19
CA ILE A 106 -6.14 2.33 6.87
C ILE A 106 -6.93 3.63 7.08
N VAL A 107 -8.14 3.67 6.56
CA VAL A 107 -9.02 4.83 6.57
C VAL A 107 -10.22 4.54 7.46
N PRO A 108 -10.42 5.26 8.58
CA PRO A 108 -11.64 5.14 9.37
C PRO A 108 -12.85 5.65 8.57
N LEU A 109 -13.94 4.88 8.57
CA LEU A 109 -15.17 5.14 7.82
C LEU A 109 -16.35 5.41 8.76
N GLY A 110 -17.07 6.50 8.46
CA GLY A 110 -18.34 6.81 9.13
C GLY A 110 -18.21 6.97 10.64
N PRO A 111 -19.33 6.87 11.38
CA PRO A 111 -19.34 7.04 12.84
C PRO A 111 -18.79 5.82 13.60
N ALA A 112 -18.64 4.67 12.95
CA ALA A 112 -18.10 3.46 13.56
C ALA A 112 -16.56 3.38 13.48
N GLY A 113 -15.96 4.00 12.45
CA GLY A 113 -14.52 4.08 12.29
C GLY A 113 -13.89 5.15 13.16
N ASP A 114 -13.06 4.75 14.12
CA ASP A 114 -12.30 5.67 14.95
C ASP A 114 -10.81 5.70 14.56
N GLU A 115 -10.18 6.88 14.67
CA GLU A 115 -8.77 7.05 14.30
C GLU A 115 -7.83 6.24 15.21
N ARG A 116 -8.15 6.05 16.49
CA ARG A 116 -7.27 5.32 17.42
C ARG A 116 -7.22 3.83 17.08
N GLY A 117 -8.36 3.23 16.75
CA GLY A 117 -8.47 1.87 16.25
C GLY A 117 -7.73 1.70 14.93
N ALA A 118 -7.87 2.64 13.99
CA ALA A 118 -7.10 2.63 12.75
C ALA A 118 -5.58 2.70 13.00
N ILE A 119 -5.11 3.53 13.93
CA ILE A 119 -3.69 3.62 14.33
C ILE A 119 -3.21 2.30 14.95
N ALA A 120 -4.01 1.69 15.83
CA ALA A 120 -3.69 0.40 16.44
C ALA A 120 -3.59 -0.71 15.37
N ALA A 121 -4.51 -0.73 14.41
CA ALA A 121 -4.52 -1.65 13.28
C ALA A 121 -3.29 -1.44 12.39
N ALA A 122 -2.95 -0.19 12.05
CA ALA A 122 -1.81 0.14 11.20
C ALA A 122 -0.47 -0.29 11.83
N ARG A 123 -0.32 -0.08 13.14
CA ARG A 123 0.87 -0.55 13.88
C ARG A 123 0.96 -2.07 13.92
N THR A 124 -0.18 -2.75 14.10
CA THR A 124 -0.25 -4.21 14.13
C THR A 124 0.08 -4.80 12.76
N LEU A 125 -0.49 -4.23 11.70
CA LEU A 125 -0.17 -4.58 10.33
C LEU A 125 1.32 -4.38 10.05
N GLY A 126 1.87 -3.19 10.36
CA GLY A 126 3.28 -2.88 10.10
C GLY A 126 4.23 -3.87 10.76
N ARG A 127 4.05 -4.16 12.06
CA ARG A 127 4.86 -5.19 12.75
C ARG A 127 4.74 -6.56 12.10
N ALA A 128 3.54 -6.96 11.70
CA ALA A 128 3.31 -8.25 11.07
C ALA A 128 3.96 -8.34 9.69
N LEU A 129 3.89 -7.28 8.88
CA LEU A 129 4.55 -7.24 7.57
C LEU A 129 6.07 -7.31 7.71
N ALA A 130 6.64 -6.52 8.62
CA ALA A 130 8.07 -6.54 8.91
C ALA A 130 8.55 -7.95 9.32
N ALA A 131 7.85 -8.59 10.25
CA ALA A 131 8.22 -9.91 10.75
C ALA A 131 8.01 -11.04 9.74
N ASP A 132 6.90 -11.02 9.00
CA ASP A 132 6.54 -12.10 8.07
C ASP A 132 7.36 -12.07 6.77
N LEU A 133 7.78 -10.87 6.32
CA LEU A 133 8.30 -10.64 4.97
C LEU A 133 9.73 -10.10 4.95
N ASP A 134 10.33 -9.86 6.12
CA ASP A 134 11.64 -9.21 6.26
C ASP A 134 11.73 -7.91 5.44
N ILE A 135 10.69 -7.06 5.55
CA ILE A 135 10.56 -5.82 4.78
C ILE A 135 10.56 -4.60 5.71
N SER A 136 11.23 -3.54 5.27
CA SER A 136 11.17 -2.23 5.91
C SER A 136 9.74 -1.68 5.89
N VAL A 137 9.27 -1.17 7.02
CA VAL A 137 7.96 -0.50 7.13
C VAL A 137 8.15 0.94 7.59
N HIS A 138 7.55 1.88 6.86
CA HIS A 138 7.50 3.28 7.25
C HIS A 138 6.06 3.69 7.59
N PHE A 139 5.86 4.29 8.76
CA PHE A 139 4.58 4.84 9.17
C PHE A 139 4.42 6.28 8.70
N TYR A 140 3.26 6.59 8.10
CA TYR A 140 2.91 7.94 7.66
C TYR A 140 1.50 8.35 8.11
N GLY A 141 1.14 9.63 7.90
CA GLY A 141 -0.16 10.15 8.30
C GLY A 141 -0.32 10.18 9.83
N ALA A 142 -1.50 9.85 10.34
CA ALA A 142 -1.80 9.91 11.78
C ALA A 142 -1.03 8.86 12.61
N VAL A 143 -0.48 7.81 11.99
CA VAL A 143 0.36 6.80 12.66
C VAL A 143 1.86 7.12 12.62
N ALA A 144 2.27 8.19 11.92
CA ALA A 144 3.67 8.60 11.81
C ALA A 144 4.30 8.84 13.20
N ARG A 145 5.57 8.44 13.37
CA ARG A 145 6.30 8.64 14.64
C ARG A 145 6.88 10.04 14.82
N SER A 146 6.89 10.84 13.75
CA SER A 146 7.34 12.22 13.79
C SER A 146 6.66 13.03 12.69
N GLU A 147 6.60 14.35 12.87
CA GLU A 147 5.94 15.24 11.90
C GLU A 147 6.63 15.22 10.53
N ALA A 148 7.96 15.10 10.50
CA ALA A 148 8.74 14.97 9.27
C ALA A 148 8.39 13.71 8.44
N ARG A 149 7.74 12.70 9.05
CA ARG A 149 7.33 11.45 8.42
C ARG A 149 5.84 11.42 8.07
N ARG A 150 5.07 12.46 8.42
CA ARG A 150 3.61 12.49 8.22
C ARG A 150 3.24 12.46 6.74
N ALA A 151 3.98 13.17 5.89
CA ALA A 151 3.67 13.29 4.47
C ALA A 151 4.20 12.08 3.68
N LEU A 152 3.30 11.39 2.96
CA LEU A 152 3.66 10.25 2.11
C LEU A 152 4.70 10.58 1.02
N PRO A 153 4.66 11.75 0.34
CA PRO A 153 5.70 12.12 -0.62
C PRO A 153 7.08 12.23 0.02
N GLU A 154 7.15 12.66 1.30
CA GLU A 154 8.41 12.65 2.04
C GLU A 154 8.92 11.24 2.10
N ILE A 155 8.14 10.26 2.61
CA ILE A 155 8.52 8.84 2.71
C ILE A 155 8.93 8.22 1.36
N ARG A 156 8.32 8.65 0.25
CA ARG A 156 8.55 8.08 -1.09
C ARG A 156 9.56 8.83 -1.96
N ARG A 157 10.12 9.94 -1.49
CA ARG A 157 11.16 10.71 -2.22
C ARG A 157 12.31 9.80 -2.66
N GLY A 158 12.67 9.92 -3.94
CA GLY A 158 13.71 9.12 -4.61
C GLY A 158 13.23 7.75 -5.11
N GLY A 159 12.13 7.23 -4.55
CA GLY A 159 11.59 5.92 -4.91
C GLY A 159 12.49 4.76 -4.48
N PHE A 160 12.23 3.58 -5.05
CA PHE A 160 12.94 2.33 -4.79
C PHE A 160 14.45 2.44 -5.06
N GLU A 161 14.85 3.19 -6.09
CA GLU A 161 16.25 3.32 -6.50
C GLU A 161 17.13 4.01 -5.45
N ASP A 162 16.58 5.00 -4.75
CA ASP A 162 17.31 5.75 -3.72
C ASP A 162 17.09 5.18 -2.30
N LEU A 163 16.22 4.18 -2.16
CA LEU A 163 15.72 3.70 -0.87
C LEU A 163 16.83 3.19 0.05
N VAL A 164 17.84 2.50 -0.49
CA VAL A 164 18.98 1.99 0.29
C VAL A 164 19.75 3.15 0.93
N ALA A 165 20.18 4.12 0.12
CA ALA A 165 20.92 5.29 0.62
C ALA A 165 20.09 6.12 1.60
N ARG A 166 18.78 6.19 1.34
CA ARG A 166 17.85 6.89 2.20
C ARG A 166 17.73 6.24 3.58
N GLN A 167 17.51 4.93 3.66
CA GLN A 167 17.34 4.24 4.96
C GLN A 167 18.63 4.19 5.79
N GLN A 168 19.80 4.39 5.18
CA GLN A 168 21.06 4.57 5.90
C GLN A 168 21.15 5.89 6.68
N ASN A 169 20.30 6.88 6.34
CA ASN A 169 20.19 8.10 7.12
C ASN A 169 19.32 7.83 8.37
N PRO A 170 19.83 8.05 9.60
CA PRO A 170 19.06 7.85 10.83
C PRO A 170 17.71 8.59 10.86
N ALA A 171 17.61 9.75 10.20
CA ALA A 171 16.36 10.50 10.09
C ALA A 171 15.26 9.75 9.29
N HIS A 172 15.66 8.79 8.46
CA HIS A 172 14.80 8.05 7.53
C HIS A 172 14.84 6.53 7.77
N GLU A 173 15.33 6.07 8.93
CA GLU A 173 15.22 4.68 9.33
C GLU A 173 13.76 4.20 9.34
N PRO A 174 13.50 2.92 9.00
CA PRO A 174 12.17 2.35 9.07
C PRO A 174 11.64 2.31 10.49
N ASP A 175 10.32 2.33 10.61
CA ASP A 175 9.64 2.25 11.90
C ASP A 175 9.57 0.80 12.42
N GLU A 176 9.44 -0.17 11.51
CA GLU A 176 9.52 -1.61 11.81
C GLU A 176 10.35 -2.31 10.72
N GLY A 177 10.96 -3.45 11.05
CA GLY A 177 11.72 -4.25 10.10
C GLY A 177 13.18 -3.82 9.93
N PRO A 178 13.90 -4.43 8.96
CA PRO A 178 15.33 -4.21 8.76
C PRO A 178 15.66 -2.79 8.26
N ALA A 179 16.78 -2.23 8.70
CA ALA A 179 17.27 -0.94 8.21
C ALA A 179 17.70 -0.96 6.73
N VAL A 180 17.98 -2.14 6.18
CA VAL A 180 18.26 -2.33 4.75
C VAL A 180 16.97 -2.79 4.07
N PRO A 181 16.49 -2.11 3.02
CA PRO A 181 15.29 -2.52 2.30
C PRO A 181 15.45 -3.88 1.63
N HIS A 182 14.31 -4.55 1.41
CA HIS A 182 14.28 -5.82 0.70
C HIS A 182 14.75 -5.64 -0.74
N ILE A 183 15.72 -6.44 -1.20
CA ILE A 183 16.44 -6.20 -2.47
C ILE A 183 15.54 -6.23 -3.71
N THR A 184 14.46 -7.02 -3.71
CA THR A 184 13.51 -7.08 -4.82
C THR A 184 12.19 -6.37 -4.55
N ALA A 185 11.83 -6.19 -3.27
CA ALA A 185 10.49 -5.77 -2.88
C ALA A 185 10.46 -4.38 -2.22
N GLY A 186 11.62 -3.83 -1.87
CA GLY A 186 11.78 -2.49 -1.33
C GLY A 186 11.26 -2.35 0.10
N ALA A 187 10.39 -1.36 0.31
CA ALA A 187 9.77 -1.03 1.59
C ALA A 187 8.27 -0.75 1.41
N VAL A 188 7.50 -0.84 2.49
CA VAL A 188 6.07 -0.50 2.49
C VAL A 188 5.78 0.72 3.36
N ALA A 189 4.98 1.65 2.86
CA ALA A 189 4.45 2.77 3.64
C ALA A 189 3.05 2.42 4.19
N VAL A 190 2.93 2.24 5.51
CA VAL A 190 1.65 1.97 6.18
C VAL A 190 1.15 3.24 6.85
N GLY A 191 -0.12 3.60 6.66
CA GLY A 191 -0.61 4.89 7.14
C GLY A 191 -2.01 4.86 7.72
N VAL A 192 -2.35 5.96 8.38
CA VAL A 192 -3.73 6.29 8.74
C VAL A 192 -4.02 7.69 8.23
N ARG A 193 -5.11 7.82 7.48
CA ARG A 193 -5.50 9.09 6.87
C ARG A 193 -7.02 9.19 6.74
N PRO A 194 -7.59 10.40 6.63
CA PRO A 194 -8.97 10.56 6.21
C PRO A 194 -9.19 10.03 4.79
N LEU A 195 -10.47 9.92 4.41
CA LEU A 195 -10.87 9.70 3.01
C LEU A 195 -10.16 10.69 2.09
N MET A 196 -9.73 10.19 0.93
CA MET A 196 -8.99 10.96 -0.06
C MET A 196 -9.49 10.54 -1.44
N ALA A 197 -9.81 11.52 -2.27
CA ALA A 197 -10.03 11.29 -3.69
C ALA A 197 -8.71 11.55 -4.44
N ALA A 198 -8.29 10.60 -5.26
CA ALA A 198 -7.26 10.84 -6.27
C ALA A 198 -7.98 11.18 -7.58
N TRP A 199 -7.68 12.35 -8.15
CA TRP A 199 -8.32 12.80 -9.38
C TRP A 199 -7.26 13.35 -10.34
N ASN A 200 -7.21 12.77 -11.54
CA ASN A 200 -6.40 13.26 -12.65
C ASN A 200 -7.30 14.08 -13.59
N ILE A 201 -6.81 15.24 -14.03
CA ILE A 201 -7.47 16.09 -15.03
C ILE A 201 -6.60 16.08 -16.28
N GLU A 202 -7.12 15.50 -17.36
CA GLU A 202 -6.47 15.57 -18.67
C GLU A 202 -6.75 16.93 -19.32
N LEU A 203 -5.68 17.62 -19.73
CA LEU A 203 -5.76 18.93 -20.36
C LEU A 203 -5.43 18.78 -21.85
N THR A 204 -6.41 19.00 -22.72
CA THR A 204 -6.18 19.12 -24.17
C THR A 204 -5.71 20.54 -24.47
N GLY A 205 -4.41 20.71 -24.79
CA GLY A 205 -3.85 22.00 -25.23
C GLY A 205 -2.70 22.57 -24.39
N ALA A 206 -1.96 21.75 -23.65
CA ALA A 206 -0.61 22.15 -23.26
C ALA A 206 0.25 22.31 -24.55
N PRO A 207 1.02 23.40 -24.70
CA PRO A 207 1.76 23.70 -25.93
C PRO A 207 2.79 22.62 -26.30
#